data_AF-A0A7X5SBC9-F1
#
_entry.id   AF-A0A7X5SBC9-F1
#
_cell.length_a   1.000
_cell.length_b   1.000
_cell.length_c   1.000
_cell.angle_alpha   90.00
_cell.angle_beta   90.00
_cell.angle_gamma   90.00
#
_symmetry.space_group_name_H-M   'P 1'
#
loop_
_entity.id
_entity.type
_entity.pdbx_description
1 polymer ?
#
loop_
_entity_poly.entity_id
_entity_poly.type
_entity_poly.pdbx_seq_one_letter_code
_entity_poly.pdbx_strand_id
1 'polypeptide(L)'
;MNARFEQLLHGLIGLDAESVGQVVIERAVRQRVAALGCANEDAYWLKVHNSASEQQALVEAVVVPETWFFRYPESFAALVKLACERSAQLAGARPLRILSLPCS
;
A
#
# COMPACT_ATOMS: atom_id res chain seq x y z
N MET A 1 4.27 9.40 -19.17
CA MET A 1 2.97 8.71 -19.36
C MET A 1 2.34 8.31 -18.02
N ASN A 2 3.13 7.97 -17.00
CA ASN A 2 2.64 7.58 -15.65
C ASN A 2 2.06 8.69 -14.77
N ALA A 3 2.49 9.95 -14.95
CA ALA A 3 2.11 11.06 -14.07
C ALA A 3 0.58 11.26 -13.92
N ARG A 4 -0.22 10.93 -14.94
CA ARG A 4 -1.69 11.02 -14.86
C ARG A 4 -2.31 9.98 -13.92
N PHE A 5 -1.75 8.78 -13.87
CA PHE A 5 -2.20 7.74 -12.95
C PHE A 5 -1.72 8.04 -11.53
N GLU A 6 -0.52 8.59 -11.37
CA GLU A 6 -0.01 9.09 -10.10
C GLU A 6 -0.93 10.18 -9.53
N GLN A 7 -1.32 11.17 -10.35
CA GLN A 7 -2.27 12.22 -9.95
C GLN A 7 -3.65 11.66 -9.57
N LEU A 8 -4.15 10.69 -10.32
CA LEU A 8 -5.42 10.03 -10.02
C LEU A 8 -5.35 9.29 -8.67
N LEU A 9 -4.30 8.51 -8.44
CA LEU A 9 -4.10 7.78 -7.19
C LEU A 9 -3.92 8.73 -6.01
N HIS A 10 -3.16 9.81 -6.19
CA HIS A 10 -3.02 10.85 -5.18
C HIS A 10 -4.38 11.47 -4.80
N GLY A 11 -5.22 11.78 -5.80
CA GLY A 11 -6.57 12.32 -5.56
C GLY A 11 -7.51 11.33 -4.87
N LEU A 12 -7.36 10.03 -5.11
CA LEU A 12 -8.24 8.99 -4.55
C LEU A 12 -7.88 8.58 -3.12
N ILE A 13 -6.58 8.40 -2.83
CA ILE A 13 -6.11 7.79 -1.59
C ILE A 13 -5.02 8.59 -0.86
N GLY A 14 -4.69 9.79 -1.35
CA GLY A 14 -3.64 10.64 -0.75
C GLY A 14 -2.23 10.05 -0.87
N LEU A 15 -2.06 9.05 -1.71
CA LEU A 15 -0.80 8.32 -1.88
C LEU A 15 0.20 9.17 -2.67
N ASP A 16 1.40 9.35 -2.13
CA ASP A 16 2.49 10.01 -2.85
C ASP A 16 3.22 8.98 -3.71
N ALA A 17 3.43 9.28 -4.99
CA ALA A 17 4.10 8.39 -5.94
C ALA A 17 5.54 8.04 -5.51
N GLU A 18 6.20 8.94 -4.75
CA GLU A 18 7.52 8.67 -4.16
C GLU A 18 7.49 7.57 -3.08
N SER A 19 6.34 7.38 -2.41
CA SER A 19 6.20 6.42 -1.32
C SER A 19 5.93 4.98 -1.78
N VAL A 20 5.40 4.79 -2.98
CA VAL A 20 5.10 3.47 -3.58
C VAL A 20 6.05 3.09 -4.71
N GLY A 21 6.66 4.08 -5.36
CA GLY A 21 7.62 3.88 -6.43
C GLY A 21 6.96 3.69 -7.80
N GLN A 22 7.46 4.42 -8.80
CA GLN A 22 6.92 4.46 -10.16
C GLN A 22 6.75 3.08 -10.80
N VAL A 23 7.67 2.14 -10.51
CA VAL A 23 7.65 0.78 -11.03
C VAL A 23 6.41 -0.01 -10.59
N VAL A 24 5.92 0.23 -9.36
CA VAL A 24 4.72 -0.43 -8.83
C VAL A 24 3.47 0.07 -9.55
N ILE A 25 3.38 1.38 -9.77
CA ILE A 25 2.26 2.00 -10.51
C ILE A 25 2.23 1.48 -11.95
N GLU A 26 3.37 1.45 -12.65
CA GLU A 26 3.45 0.90 -14.01
C GLU A 26 3.05 -0.58 -14.08
N ARG A 27 3.45 -1.37 -13.08
CA ARG A 27 3.06 -2.79 -13.00
C ARG A 27 1.56 -2.93 -12.77
N ALA A 28 0.99 -2.17 -11.84
CA ALA A 28 -0.43 -2.17 -11.55
C ALA A 28 -1.26 -1.75 -12.77
N VAL A 29 -0.90 -0.65 -13.44
CA VAL A 29 -1.56 -0.19 -14.67
C VAL A 29 -1.51 -1.27 -15.76
N ARG A 30 -0.34 -1.87 -16.02
CA ARG A 30 -0.23 -2.97 -17.00
C ARG A 30 -1.11 -4.17 -16.64
N GLN A 31 -1.17 -4.54 -15.36
CA GLN A 31 -2.03 -5.61 -14.88
C GLN A 31 -3.52 -5.29 -15.14
N ARG A 32 -3.96 -4.06 -14.87
CA ARG A 32 -5.35 -3.63 -15.09
C ARG A 32 -5.71 -3.52 -16.57
N VAL A 33 -4.81 -2.99 -17.41
CA VAL A 33 -4.95 -2.94 -18.88
C VAL A 33 -5.19 -4.35 -19.42
N ALA A 34 -4.38 -5.33 -19.00
CA ALA A 34 -4.54 -6.72 -19.39
C ALA A 34 -5.86 -7.33 -18.88
N ALA A 35 -6.22 -7.08 -17.61
CA ALA A 35 -7.45 -7.61 -17.00
C ALA A 35 -8.73 -7.12 -17.69
N LEU A 36 -8.74 -5.87 -18.19
CA LEU A 36 -9.87 -5.29 -18.92
C LEU A 36 -9.79 -5.46 -20.44
N GLY A 37 -8.77 -6.15 -20.96
CA GLY A 37 -8.55 -6.33 -22.40
C GLY A 37 -8.42 -5.01 -23.16
N CYS A 38 -7.82 -3.98 -22.55
CA CYS A 38 -7.64 -2.68 -23.19
C CYS A 38 -6.49 -2.74 -24.19
N ALA A 39 -6.65 -2.10 -25.36
CA ALA A 39 -5.64 -2.09 -26.41
C ALA A 39 -4.33 -1.39 -25.98
N ASN A 40 -4.44 -0.39 -25.12
CA ASN A 40 -3.32 0.38 -24.58
C ASN A 40 -3.73 1.13 -23.30
N GLU A 41 -2.77 1.83 -22.70
CA GLU A 41 -2.98 2.63 -21.49
C GLU A 41 -3.93 3.82 -21.69
N ASP A 42 -4.01 4.39 -22.89
CA ASP A 42 -4.94 5.50 -23.18
C ASP A 42 -6.40 5.04 -23.19
N ALA A 43 -6.67 3.86 -23.78
CA ALA A 43 -7.97 3.22 -23.73
C ALA A 43 -8.35 2.85 -22.29
N TYR A 44 -7.38 2.41 -21.49
CA TYR A 44 -7.57 2.14 -20.08
C TYR A 44 -7.84 3.42 -19.27
N TRP A 45 -7.12 4.51 -19.54
CA TRP A 45 -7.29 5.81 -18.88
C TRP A 45 -8.74 6.31 -18.97
N LEU A 46 -9.36 6.20 -20.15
CA LEU A 46 -10.77 6.59 -20.33
C LEU A 46 -11.73 5.71 -19.52
N LYS A 47 -11.44 4.42 -19.36
CA LYS A 47 -12.28 3.51 -18.58
C LYS A 47 -12.16 3.75 -17.08
N VAL A 48 -10.93 3.87 -16.56
CA VAL A 48 -10.72 4.07 -15.13
C VAL A 48 -11.27 5.43 -14.68
N HIS A 49 -11.21 6.47 -15.51
CA HIS A 49 -11.76 7.78 -15.14
C HIS A 49 -13.29 7.76 -14.94
N ASN A 50 -14.00 6.87 -15.65
CA ASN A 50 -15.46 6.79 -15.64
C ASN A 50 -16.02 5.64 -14.81
N SER A 51 -15.18 4.89 -14.09
CA SER A 51 -15.59 3.70 -13.35
C SER A 51 -15.00 3.71 -11.94
N ALA A 52 -15.85 3.97 -10.94
CA ALA A 52 -15.45 3.93 -9.54
C ALA A 52 -14.95 2.55 -9.11
N SER A 53 -15.54 1.47 -9.65
CA SER A 53 -15.07 0.10 -9.38
C SER A 53 -13.68 -0.16 -9.97
N GLU A 54 -13.37 0.41 -11.14
CA GLU A 54 -12.03 0.28 -11.71
C GLU A 54 -10.99 1.16 -11.00
N GLN A 55 -11.40 2.34 -10.53
CA GLN A 55 -10.54 3.18 -9.67
C GLN A 55 -10.15 2.43 -8.41
N GLN A 56 -11.11 1.77 -7.76
CA GLN A 56 -10.87 0.94 -6.59
C GLN A 56 -9.94 -0.24 -6.92
N ALA A 57 -10.17 -0.92 -8.05
CA ALA A 57 -9.33 -2.05 -8.44
C ALA A 57 -7.90 -1.63 -8.82
N LEU A 58 -7.70 -0.42 -9.34
CA LEU A 58 -6.38 0.16 -9.55
C LEU A 58 -5.70 0.50 -8.23
N VAL A 59 -6.42 1.09 -7.27
CA VAL A 59 -5.93 1.34 -5.91
C VAL A 59 -5.45 0.05 -5.28
N GLU A 60 -6.24 -1.02 -5.31
CA GLU A 60 -5.88 -2.33 -4.76
C GLU A 60 -4.68 -2.98 -5.46
N ALA A 61 -4.52 -2.75 -6.77
CA ALA A 61 -3.36 -3.25 -7.51
C ALA A 61 -2.06 -2.49 -7.17
N VAL A 62 -2.17 -1.22 -6.74
CA VAL A 62 -1.03 -0.37 -6.36
C VAL A 62 -0.68 -0.54 -4.88
N VAL A 63 -1.68 -0.65 -4.01
CA VAL A 63 -1.49 -0.94 -2.59
C VAL A 63 -1.07 -2.40 -2.48
N VAL A 64 0.23 -2.63 -2.34
CA VAL A 64 0.84 -3.96 -2.24
C VAL A 64 0.13 -4.78 -1.16
N PRO A 65 -0.49 -5.93 -1.48
CA PRO A 65 -1.09 -6.80 -0.46
C PRO A 65 -0.06 -7.77 0.16
N GLU A 66 1.22 -7.68 -0.21
CA GLU A 66 2.23 -8.61 0.27
C GLU A 66 2.86 -8.13 1.59
N THR A 67 2.23 -8.52 2.70
CA THR A 67 2.92 -8.60 3.98
C THR A 67 3.83 -9.81 3.99
N TRP A 68 5.11 -9.59 4.30
CA TRP A 68 6.05 -10.66 4.58
C TRP A 68 6.22 -10.79 6.09
N PHE A 69 6.16 -12.02 6.61
CA PHE A 69 6.55 -12.29 7.99
C PHE A 69 7.97 -11.76 8.20
N PHE A 70 8.14 -10.95 9.25
CA PHE A 70 9.43 -10.38 9.62
C PHE A 70 10.12 -9.56 8.50
N ARG A 71 9.34 -8.78 7.72
CA ARG A 71 9.83 -7.96 6.59
C ARG A 71 11.15 -7.22 6.86
N TYR A 72 11.28 -6.65 8.06
CA TYR A 72 12.51 -6.00 8.53
C TYR A 72 12.88 -6.58 9.90
N PRO A 73 13.76 -7.59 9.97
CA PRO A 73 14.12 -8.25 11.22
C PRO A 73 14.59 -7.27 12.33
N GLU A 74 15.27 -6.20 11.94
CA GLU A 74 15.78 -5.16 12.82
C GLU A 74 14.63 -4.37 13.49
N SER A 75 13.52 -4.16 12.78
CA SER A 75 12.33 -3.52 13.36
C SER A 75 11.72 -4.38 14.47
N PHE A 76 11.75 -5.70 14.34
CA PHE A 76 11.30 -6.61 15.39
C PHE A 76 12.27 -6.64 16.58
N ALA A 77 13.58 -6.60 16.33
CA ALA A 77 14.58 -6.48 17.40
C ALA A 77 14.37 -5.18 18.22
N ALA A 78 14.13 -4.05 17.55
CA ALA A 78 13.81 -2.78 18.20
C ALA A 78 12.48 -2.85 18.97
N LEU A 79 11.44 -3.44 18.38
CA LEU A 79 10.15 -3.64 19.03
C LEU A 79 10.27 -4.48 20.32
N VAL A 80 11.01 -5.60 20.28
CA VAL A 80 11.22 -6.47 21.45
C VAL A 80 11.91 -5.70 22.57
N LYS A 81 12.97 -4.94 22.25
CA LYS A 81 13.67 -4.12 23.25
C LYS A 81 12.71 -3.16 23.97
N LEU A 82 11.95 -2.38 23.20
CA LEU A 82 10.99 -1.40 23.74
C LEU A 82 9.84 -2.08 24.51
N ALA A 83 9.36 -3.22 24.02
CA ALA A 83 8.32 -4.01 24.66
C ALA A 83 8.76 -4.54 26.04
N CYS A 84 9.99 -5.05 26.14
CA CYS A 84 10.56 -5.53 27.40
C CYS A 84 10.72 -4.39 28.42
N GLU A 85 11.30 -3.26 28.00
CA GLU A 85 11.45 -2.07 28.86
C GLU A 85 10.08 -1.59 29.37
N ARG A 86 9.09 -1.51 28.47
CA ARG A 86 7.73 -1.09 28.85
C ARG A 86 7.04 -2.10 29.76
N SER A 87 7.19 -3.38 29.52
CA SER A 87 6.63 -4.44 30.36
C SER A 87 7.17 -4.35 31.80
N ALA A 88 8.47 -4.13 31.95
CA ALA A 88 9.10 -3.94 33.27
C ALA A 88 8.53 -2.71 34.00
N GLN A 89 8.36 -1.58 33.30
CA GLN A 89 7.74 -0.37 33.88
C GLN A 89 6.28 -0.58 34.30
N LEU A 90 5.53 -1.42 33.58
CA LEU A 90 4.14 -1.71 33.91
C LEU A 90 4.02 -2.58 35.17
N ALA A 91 5.05 -3.36 35.52
CA ALA A 91 5.13 -4.16 36.74
C ALA A 91 3.86 -5.00 37.02
N GLY A 92 3.22 -5.53 35.98
CA GLY A 92 1.99 -6.32 36.09
C GLY A 92 0.71 -5.51 36.34
N ALA A 93 0.77 -4.17 36.44
CA ALA A 93 -0.41 -3.33 36.63
C ALA A 93 -1.42 -3.43 35.47
N ARG A 94 -0.94 -3.74 34.26
CA ARG A 94 -1.77 -4.04 33.08
C ARG A 94 -0.94 -4.76 31.99
N PRO A 95 -1.57 -5.48 31.05
CA PRO A 95 -0.87 -6.08 29.92
C PRO A 95 -0.27 -5.03 28.97
N LEU A 96 0.84 -5.38 28.33
CA LEU A 96 1.39 -4.65 27.20
C LEU A 96 0.41 -4.71 26.01
N ARG A 97 0.23 -3.59 25.30
CA ARG A 97 -0.64 -3.49 24.12
C ARG A 97 0.18 -2.94 22.95
N ILE A 98 0.08 -3.57 21.79
CA ILE A 98 0.75 -3.19 20.55
C ILE A 98 -0.32 -2.91 19.50
N LEU A 99 -0.17 -1.81 18.74
CA LEU A 99 -1.04 -1.44 17.64
C LEU A 99 -0.23 -1.51 16.34
N SER A 100 -0.74 -2.26 15.35
CA SER A 100 -0.15 -2.36 14.00
C SER A 100 -1.06 -1.63 13.01
N LEU A 101 -0.57 -0.55 12.40
CA LEU A 101 -1.32 0.26 11.44
C LEU A 101 -0.38 0.87 10.36
N PRO A 102 -0.73 0.79 9.07
CA PRO A 102 -1.68 -0.18 8.50
C PRO A 102 -1.18 -1.62 8.73
N CYS A 103 -2.08 -2.56 9.02
CA CYS A 103 -1.69 -3.92 9.41
C CYS A 103 -1.37 -4.85 8.22
N SER A 104 -1.40 -4.32 6.99
CA SER A 104 -1.06 -5.02 5.76
C SER A 104 -0.24 -4.17 4.81
#